data_AF-A0A7S1ANR5-F1
#
_entry.id   AF-A0A7S1ANR5-F1
#
_cell.length_a   1.000
_cell.length_b   1.000
_cell.length_c   1.000
_cell.angle_alpha   90.00
_cell.angle_beta   90.00
_cell.angle_gamma   90.00
#
_symmetry.space_group_name_H-M   'P 1'
#
loop_
_entity.id
_entity.type
_entity.pdbx_description
1 polymer ?
#
loop_
_entity_poly.entity_id
_entity_poly.type
_entity_poly.pdbx_seq_one_letter_code
_entity_poly.pdbx_strand_id
1 'polypeptide(L)'
;MLRSSCIVALWACGVDADSGHTSVTNSLNHAISQGINGIYSGGGSGVLVRSLLDGLFNSDVNVVPASFVHNDLVAPSIMYPGNFGSVWCPNDGSSGYSKTGQCETDSLTGLDNPWSYAQLSVVINSAMTDLFPDFDNIQDGQWGWMVFYATDSNSVDQRCRYLASASGYDCPGGWLDLSSNWVADSVHKGAGYYAAGNPYATGGGGGAGCHFAPYDPYGISQTDAYDANGNNLVEDSDCQCNYAFSSNWDEWVTNWIMNAAPKAAYSWQGWFKEGKAPSFALDLAACWVNNPRDMINLQNALWYRRYDWSNEMLPASQWDGTPVNQRLFWGWNEIPVDRKIVDTAANWDAVFIKLPAAICQGLQSDNIYCVTHGGQMVLERDLDTWVSNDFLLVGASNVGLRPGSYIIYMTDSITASGAWTRDFFCQDWKGPDEKYMTVYVPVTTSNQYGACYLEWGTR
;
A
#
# COMPACT_ATOMS: atom_id res chain seq x y z
N MET A 1 65.24 30.17 -1.92
CA MET A 1 64.52 29.30 -2.88
C MET A 1 64.46 27.90 -2.30
N LEU A 2 63.40 27.57 -1.58
CA LEU A 2 63.12 26.22 -1.07
C LEU A 2 61.88 25.73 -1.82
N ARG A 3 62.05 24.72 -2.67
CA ARG A 3 60.95 24.06 -3.38
C ARG A 3 60.34 23.03 -2.44
N SER A 4 59.12 23.28 -1.98
CA SER A 4 58.29 22.26 -1.32
C SER A 4 57.77 21.27 -2.36
N SER A 5 58.15 20.01 -2.21
CA SER A 5 57.58 18.88 -2.94
C SER A 5 56.21 18.54 -2.37
N CYS A 6 55.16 18.60 -3.19
CA CYS A 6 53.87 18.00 -2.87
C CYS A 6 53.95 16.49 -3.07
N ILE A 7 53.77 15.74 -1.98
CA ILE A 7 53.53 14.30 -2.02
C ILE A 7 52.06 14.12 -2.38
N VAL A 8 51.80 13.61 -3.58
CA VAL A 8 50.47 13.15 -4.00
C VAL A 8 50.22 11.82 -3.30
N ALA A 9 49.41 11.84 -2.24
CA ALA A 9 48.88 10.63 -1.63
C ALA A 9 47.84 10.03 -2.58
N LEU A 10 48.19 8.93 -3.24
CA LEU A 10 47.25 8.03 -3.91
C LEU A 10 46.34 7.43 -2.84
N TRP A 11 45.15 8.02 -2.68
CA TRP A 11 44.04 7.37 -1.99
C TRP A 11 43.65 6.16 -2.84
N ALA A 12 43.96 4.97 -2.35
CA ALA A 12 43.34 3.75 -2.85
C ALA A 12 41.84 3.89 -2.56
N CYS A 13 41.03 4.08 -3.61
CA CYS A 13 39.59 3.90 -3.51
C CYS A 13 39.36 2.46 -3.05
N GLY A 14 39.02 2.28 -1.77
CA GLY A 14 38.45 1.03 -1.31
C GLY A 14 37.23 0.78 -2.18
N VAL A 15 37.20 -0.38 -2.84
CA VAL A 15 35.96 -0.88 -3.44
C VAL A 15 35.01 -1.00 -2.26
N ASP A 16 33.99 -0.14 -2.21
CA ASP A 16 32.99 -0.19 -1.15
C ASP A 16 32.49 -1.63 -1.05
N ALA A 17 32.40 -2.11 0.20
CA ALA A 17 31.82 -3.41 0.47
C ALA A 17 30.47 -3.49 -0.23
N ASP A 18 30.22 -4.62 -0.91
CA ASP A 18 29.01 -4.89 -1.67
C ASP A 18 27.76 -4.38 -0.95
N SER A 19 27.20 -3.28 -1.44
CA SER A 19 26.13 -2.57 -0.76
C SER A 19 24.76 -3.22 -0.97
N GLY A 20 24.68 -4.30 -1.76
CA GLY A 20 23.40 -4.91 -2.14
C GLY A 20 22.52 -3.99 -2.99
N HIS A 21 23.08 -2.97 -3.63
CA HIS A 21 22.33 -2.00 -4.43
C HIS A 21 22.79 -1.96 -5.88
N THR A 22 21.86 -1.59 -6.75
CA THR A 22 22.04 -1.34 -8.19
C THR A 22 21.67 0.11 -8.50
N SER A 23 21.89 0.56 -9.75
CA SER A 23 21.42 1.89 -10.17
C SER A 23 19.90 2.04 -10.05
N VAL A 24 19.13 0.96 -10.26
CA VAL A 24 17.66 0.97 -10.13
C VAL A 24 17.27 1.13 -8.66
N THR A 25 17.80 0.28 -7.76
CA THR A 25 17.44 0.39 -6.33
C THR A 25 17.89 1.71 -5.72
N ASN A 26 19.06 2.23 -6.11
CA ASN A 26 19.53 3.56 -5.68
C ASN A 26 18.57 4.67 -6.14
N SER A 27 18.08 4.61 -7.37
CA SER A 27 17.11 5.58 -7.88
C SER A 27 15.78 5.51 -7.11
N LEU A 28 15.30 4.30 -6.82
CA LEU A 28 14.07 4.09 -6.05
C LEU A 28 14.24 4.56 -4.59
N ASN A 29 15.36 4.24 -3.95
CA ASN A 29 15.67 4.68 -2.59
C ASN A 29 15.78 6.20 -2.48
N HIS A 30 16.33 6.86 -3.49
CA HIS A 30 16.32 8.32 -3.58
C HIS A 30 14.90 8.86 -3.70
N ALA A 31 14.07 8.26 -4.56
CA ALA A 31 12.68 8.67 -4.75
C ALA A 31 11.83 8.51 -3.49
N ILE A 32 12.10 7.54 -2.61
CA ILE A 32 11.36 7.36 -1.35
C ILE A 32 12.01 8.05 -0.14
N SER A 33 13.09 8.82 -0.34
CA SER A 33 13.82 9.44 0.78
C SER A 33 12.98 10.46 1.55
N GLN A 34 13.16 10.52 2.88
CA GLN A 34 12.39 11.39 3.77
C GLN A 34 12.43 12.86 3.37
N GLY A 35 11.36 13.59 3.72
CA GLY A 35 11.28 15.03 3.54
C GLY A 35 12.34 15.76 4.38
N ILE A 36 13.12 16.63 3.73
CA ILE A 36 14.17 17.42 4.40
C ILE A 36 13.65 18.71 5.02
N ASN A 37 12.46 19.16 4.62
CA ASN A 37 11.80 20.39 5.09
C ASN A 37 10.48 20.07 5.82
N GLY A 38 10.44 18.93 6.52
CA GLY A 38 9.24 18.38 7.15
C GLY A 38 8.58 17.29 6.31
N ILE A 39 7.43 16.80 6.79
CA ILE A 39 6.70 15.68 6.17
C ILE A 39 6.38 16.01 4.71
N TYR A 40 6.85 15.13 3.82
CA TYR A 40 6.68 15.14 2.37
C TYR A 40 6.97 16.51 1.75
N SER A 41 8.14 17.06 2.10
CA SER A 41 8.55 18.41 1.76
C SER A 41 10.04 18.44 1.45
N GLY A 42 10.39 18.53 0.17
CA GLY A 42 11.74 18.24 -0.30
C GLY A 42 12.07 16.75 -0.18
N GLY A 43 13.30 16.36 -0.54
CA GLY A 43 13.68 14.94 -0.55
C GLY A 43 13.10 14.19 -1.76
N GLY A 44 12.63 12.97 -1.55
CA GLY A 44 12.08 12.12 -2.60
C GLY A 44 10.60 12.39 -2.91
N SER A 45 10.18 12.27 -4.17
CA SER A 45 8.77 12.49 -4.55
C SER A 45 7.86 11.27 -4.34
N GLY A 46 8.43 10.16 -3.87
CA GLY A 46 7.81 8.86 -3.67
C GLY A 46 7.68 8.02 -4.94
N VAL A 47 7.27 6.78 -4.76
CA VAL A 47 7.01 5.82 -5.84
C VAL A 47 5.64 5.18 -5.64
N LEU A 48 5.08 4.59 -6.69
CA LEU A 48 3.84 3.83 -6.63
C LEU A 48 4.14 2.33 -6.73
N VAL A 49 3.43 1.51 -5.95
CA VAL A 49 3.48 0.05 -6.05
C VAL A 49 2.12 -0.54 -6.33
N ARG A 50 2.08 -1.60 -7.15
CA ARG A 50 0.84 -2.24 -7.61
C ARG A 50 0.97 -3.76 -7.61
N SER A 51 0.18 -4.43 -6.78
CA SER A 51 0.03 -5.89 -6.87
C SER A 51 -0.87 -6.22 -8.06
N LEU A 52 -0.38 -7.05 -8.99
CA LEU A 52 -1.19 -7.52 -10.12
C LEU A 52 -2.08 -8.71 -9.75
N LEU A 53 -1.84 -9.33 -8.60
CA LEU A 53 -2.62 -10.47 -8.13
C LEU A 53 -3.45 -10.06 -6.91
N ASP A 54 -4.36 -9.13 -7.13
CA ASP A 54 -5.27 -8.59 -6.11
C ASP A 54 -6.75 -8.92 -6.41
N GLY A 55 -6.99 -9.77 -7.41
CA GLY A 55 -8.33 -10.10 -7.91
C GLY A 55 -8.89 -9.11 -8.93
N LEU A 56 -8.26 -7.96 -9.16
CA LEU A 56 -8.76 -6.93 -10.09
C LEU A 56 -8.09 -6.98 -11.47
N PHE A 57 -6.98 -7.69 -11.63
CA PHE A 57 -6.27 -7.80 -12.92
C PHE A 57 -7.12 -8.34 -14.09
N ASN A 58 -8.19 -9.09 -13.84
CA ASN A 58 -9.10 -9.57 -14.90
C ASN A 58 -10.45 -8.83 -14.94
N SER A 59 -10.63 -7.78 -14.14
CA SER A 59 -11.86 -6.98 -14.15
C SER A 59 -11.89 -6.00 -15.33
N ASP A 60 -12.96 -5.25 -15.54
CA ASP A 60 -13.08 -4.17 -16.54
C ASP A 60 -13.13 -2.76 -15.90
N VAL A 61 -12.66 -2.62 -14.65
CA VAL A 61 -12.55 -1.34 -13.95
C VAL A 61 -11.58 -0.39 -14.66
N ASN A 62 -11.85 0.91 -14.57
CA ASN A 62 -11.01 1.97 -15.15
C ASN A 62 -9.83 2.34 -14.25
N VAL A 63 -10.01 2.20 -12.94
CA VAL A 63 -8.96 2.41 -11.94
C VAL A 63 -8.70 1.14 -11.14
N VAL A 64 -7.46 0.97 -10.68
CA VAL A 64 -7.06 -0.12 -9.79
C VAL A 64 -6.35 0.44 -8.56
N PRO A 65 -6.41 -0.25 -7.40
CA PRO A 65 -5.77 0.23 -6.20
C PRO A 65 -4.27 0.06 -6.29
N ALA A 66 -3.54 1.11 -5.93
CA ALA A 66 -2.10 1.07 -5.75
C ALA A 66 -1.74 1.72 -4.41
N SER A 67 -0.50 1.54 -3.98
CA SER A 67 0.00 2.15 -2.75
C SER A 67 1.18 3.05 -3.05
N PHE A 68 1.16 4.24 -2.47
CA PHE A 68 2.28 5.16 -2.48
C PHE A 68 3.28 4.79 -1.40
N VAL A 69 4.55 4.85 -1.75
CA VAL A 69 5.66 4.49 -0.88
C VAL A 69 6.59 5.69 -0.73
N HIS A 70 6.84 6.05 0.53
CA HIS A 70 7.71 7.14 0.94
C HIS A 70 8.18 6.92 2.38
N ASN A 71 9.40 7.33 2.75
CA ASN A 71 9.94 7.12 4.11
C ASN A 71 9.41 8.11 5.17
N ASP A 72 8.49 8.99 4.80
CA ASP A 72 7.67 9.74 5.75
C ASP A 72 6.39 8.99 6.15
N LEU A 73 6.01 7.90 5.45
CA LEU A 73 4.96 6.98 5.89
C LEU A 73 5.53 6.04 6.94
N VAL A 74 5.02 6.09 8.17
CA VAL A 74 5.65 5.37 9.28
C VAL A 74 4.99 4.03 9.62
N ALA A 75 3.92 3.64 8.91
CA ALA A 75 3.23 2.37 9.09
C ALA A 75 3.97 1.19 8.42
N PRO A 76 3.94 -0.03 8.98
CA PRO A 76 4.76 -1.15 8.48
C PRO A 76 4.24 -1.80 7.18
N SER A 77 2.94 -1.73 6.92
CA SER A 77 2.30 -2.43 5.79
C SER A 77 2.05 -1.47 4.65
N ILE A 78 2.42 -1.87 3.44
CA ILE A 78 2.23 -1.06 2.22
C ILE A 78 1.37 -1.73 1.16
N MET A 79 0.89 -2.96 1.39
CA MET A 79 0.01 -3.67 0.47
C MET A 79 -0.67 -4.84 1.14
N TYR A 80 -1.70 -5.37 0.46
CA TYR A 80 -2.42 -6.57 0.84
C TYR A 80 -1.48 -7.79 0.95
N PRO A 81 -1.61 -8.62 1.99
CA PRO A 81 -0.86 -9.86 2.17
C PRO A 81 -1.30 -10.99 1.25
N GLY A 82 -0.85 -10.93 -0.01
CA GLY A 82 -0.74 -12.03 -0.98
C GLY A 82 -2.01 -12.82 -1.33
N ASN A 83 -1.92 -13.69 -2.35
CA ASN A 83 -3.06 -14.46 -2.87
C ASN A 83 -3.57 -15.57 -1.97
N PHE A 84 -2.78 -15.97 -0.99
CA PHE A 84 -2.95 -17.24 -0.30
C PHE A 84 -3.21 -17.02 1.19
N GLY A 85 -4.30 -16.31 1.46
CA GLY A 85 -4.80 -16.07 2.80
C GLY A 85 -5.73 -14.86 2.85
N SER A 86 -6.33 -14.65 4.01
CA SER A 86 -7.15 -13.49 4.27
C SER A 86 -6.39 -12.48 5.13
N VAL A 87 -6.54 -11.19 4.87
CA VAL A 87 -6.05 -10.12 5.78
C VAL A 87 -6.57 -10.25 7.20
N TRP A 88 -7.69 -10.97 7.35
CA TRP A 88 -8.32 -11.28 8.62
C TRP A 88 -7.47 -12.25 9.44
N CYS A 89 -6.49 -12.91 8.84
CA CYS A 89 -5.67 -13.93 9.49
C CYS A 89 -4.32 -13.39 9.93
N PRO A 90 -3.78 -13.84 11.08
CA PRO A 90 -4.36 -14.82 12.00
C PRO A 90 -5.57 -14.25 12.77
N ASN A 91 -6.53 -15.08 13.20
CA ASN A 91 -7.59 -14.69 14.15
C ASN A 91 -8.16 -15.90 14.90
N ASP A 92 -8.93 -15.66 15.96
CA ASP A 92 -9.53 -16.68 16.83
C ASP A 92 -11.01 -16.98 16.52
N GLY A 93 -11.54 -16.48 15.41
CA GLY A 93 -12.95 -16.60 15.03
C GLY A 93 -13.84 -15.46 15.54
N SER A 94 -13.26 -14.37 16.06
CA SER A 94 -13.99 -13.17 16.47
C SER A 94 -13.30 -11.88 16.02
N SER A 95 -14.08 -10.89 15.61
CA SER A 95 -13.62 -9.51 15.39
C SER A 95 -13.80 -8.62 16.61
N GLY A 96 -14.35 -9.16 17.70
CA GLY A 96 -14.91 -8.40 18.83
C GLY A 96 -16.33 -7.91 18.58
N TYR A 97 -16.77 -7.77 17.32
CA TYR A 97 -18.11 -7.27 16.95
C TYR A 97 -18.98 -8.34 16.29
N SER A 98 -18.34 -9.32 15.66
CA SER A 98 -19.01 -10.39 14.92
C SER A 98 -18.15 -11.65 14.96
N LYS A 99 -18.80 -12.80 14.76
CA LYS A 99 -18.08 -14.05 14.51
C LYS A 99 -17.43 -13.99 13.14
N THR A 100 -16.20 -14.46 13.06
CA THR A 100 -15.43 -14.54 11.81
C THR A 100 -15.15 -16.01 11.46
N GLY A 101 -14.78 -16.26 10.21
CA GLY A 101 -14.29 -17.59 9.81
C GLY A 101 -12.96 -17.89 10.48
N GLN A 102 -12.70 -19.18 10.76
CA GLN A 102 -11.38 -19.63 11.18
C GLN A 102 -10.38 -19.46 10.05
N CYS A 103 -9.12 -19.19 10.39
CA CYS A 103 -8.05 -19.14 9.41
C CYS A 103 -7.78 -20.51 8.82
N GLU A 104 -7.93 -20.61 7.50
CA GLU A 104 -7.56 -21.82 6.77
C GLU A 104 -6.03 -21.91 6.70
N THR A 105 -5.51 -23.10 6.96
CA THR A 105 -4.10 -23.38 6.72
C THR A 105 -3.89 -23.59 5.24
N ASP A 106 -2.87 -22.94 4.68
CA ASP A 106 -2.43 -23.19 3.32
C ASP A 106 -2.02 -24.67 3.18
N SER A 107 -2.68 -25.39 2.29
CA SER A 107 -2.51 -26.85 2.15
C SER A 107 -1.10 -27.28 1.73
N LEU A 108 -0.32 -26.38 1.11
CA LEU A 108 1.05 -26.64 0.68
C LEU A 108 2.03 -26.50 1.84
N THR A 109 1.80 -25.52 2.72
CA THR A 109 2.78 -25.07 3.71
C THR A 109 2.38 -25.33 5.16
N GLY A 110 1.10 -25.55 5.42
CA GLY A 110 0.50 -25.64 6.75
C GLY A 110 0.42 -24.32 7.50
N LEU A 111 0.73 -23.18 6.85
CA LEU A 111 0.75 -21.85 7.46
C LEU A 111 -0.60 -21.16 7.27
N ASP A 112 -1.03 -20.37 8.26
CA ASP A 112 -2.32 -19.65 8.29
C ASP A 112 -2.16 -18.13 8.45
N ASN A 113 -0.92 -17.63 8.37
CA ASN A 113 -0.58 -16.23 8.59
C ASN A 113 -0.01 -15.60 7.31
N PRO A 114 -0.86 -15.00 6.45
CA PRO A 114 -0.42 -14.45 5.18
C PRO A 114 0.52 -13.24 5.32
N TRP A 115 0.51 -12.55 6.47
CA TRP A 115 1.44 -11.46 6.76
C TRP A 115 2.88 -11.93 6.97
N SER A 116 3.12 -13.25 7.05
CA SER A 116 4.46 -13.83 7.13
C SER A 116 5.04 -14.21 5.77
N TYR A 117 4.30 -14.00 4.68
CA TYR A 117 4.74 -14.31 3.33
C TYR A 117 5.36 -13.08 2.67
N ALA A 118 6.37 -13.32 1.83
CA ALA A 118 6.83 -12.29 0.91
C ALA A 118 5.74 -12.01 -0.13
N GLN A 119 5.64 -10.78 -0.60
CA GLN A 119 4.61 -10.33 -1.54
C GLN A 119 5.25 -9.84 -2.83
N LEU A 120 4.63 -10.15 -3.97
CA LEU A 120 5.08 -9.67 -5.29
C LEU A 120 4.25 -8.46 -5.75
N SER A 121 4.93 -7.49 -6.33
CA SER A 121 4.31 -6.28 -6.86
C SER A 121 5.22 -5.62 -7.90
N VAL A 122 4.70 -4.68 -8.67
CA VAL A 122 5.51 -3.80 -9.52
C VAL A 122 5.76 -2.47 -8.82
N VAL A 123 6.90 -1.85 -9.08
CA VAL A 123 7.23 -0.49 -8.63
C VAL A 123 7.38 0.45 -9.82
N ILE A 124 6.80 1.64 -9.68
CA ILE A 124 6.76 2.70 -10.69
C ILE A 124 7.27 4.00 -10.09
N ASN A 125 8.28 4.55 -10.73
CA ASN A 125 8.98 5.79 -10.43
C ASN A 125 9.17 6.60 -11.71
N SER A 126 9.63 5.97 -12.80
CA SER A 126 9.93 6.66 -14.06
C SER A 126 8.69 7.14 -14.83
N ALA A 127 7.53 6.53 -14.61
CA ALA A 127 6.26 6.88 -15.25
C ALA A 127 5.28 7.65 -14.34
N MET A 128 5.77 8.22 -13.23
CA MET A 128 4.90 8.93 -12.27
C MET A 128 4.21 10.15 -12.89
N THR A 129 4.81 10.82 -13.88
CA THR A 129 4.20 11.95 -14.60
C THR A 129 3.01 11.55 -15.46
N ASP A 130 2.91 10.27 -15.84
CA ASP A 130 1.76 9.76 -16.61
C ASP A 130 0.59 9.45 -15.67
N LEU A 131 0.88 9.06 -14.42
CA LEU A 131 -0.11 8.74 -13.38
C LEU A 131 -0.63 9.98 -12.64
N PHE A 132 0.24 10.95 -12.41
CA PHE A 132 -0.03 12.11 -11.55
C PHE A 132 0.12 13.40 -12.36
N PRO A 133 -0.98 14.15 -12.59
CA PRO A 133 -0.90 15.47 -13.18
C PRO A 133 0.00 16.38 -12.34
N ASP A 134 0.88 17.12 -13.02
CA ASP A 134 1.79 18.07 -12.38
C ASP A 134 2.67 17.41 -11.29
N PHE A 135 3.20 16.21 -11.58
CA PHE A 135 3.98 15.41 -10.63
C PHE A 135 5.23 16.16 -10.10
N ASP A 136 5.85 17.02 -10.90
CA ASP A 136 7.02 17.82 -10.46
C ASP A 136 6.69 18.73 -9.26
N ASN A 137 5.41 19.08 -9.06
CA ASN A 137 4.92 19.89 -7.95
C ASN A 137 4.09 19.08 -6.94
N ILE A 138 4.15 17.73 -6.97
CA ILE A 138 3.32 16.86 -6.12
C ILE A 138 3.51 17.09 -4.61
N GLN A 139 4.68 17.59 -4.20
CA GLN A 139 4.99 17.90 -2.80
C GLN A 139 4.46 19.28 -2.35
N ASP A 140 3.90 20.10 -3.24
CA ASP A 140 3.26 21.36 -2.88
C ASP A 140 2.07 21.09 -1.94
N GLY A 141 1.96 21.85 -0.86
CA GLY A 141 0.84 21.75 0.08
C GLY A 141 -0.51 22.16 -0.51
N GLN A 142 -0.56 22.69 -1.72
CA GLN A 142 -1.78 23.03 -2.47
C GLN A 142 -2.03 22.08 -3.65
N TRP A 143 -1.15 21.11 -3.90
CA TRP A 143 -1.37 20.10 -4.92
C TRP A 143 -2.61 19.25 -4.57
N GLY A 144 -3.51 19.01 -5.52
CA GLY A 144 -4.86 18.52 -5.19
C GLY A 144 -5.51 17.66 -6.28
N TRP A 145 -4.74 17.05 -7.17
CA TRP A 145 -5.25 16.52 -8.43
C TRP A 145 -5.79 15.09 -8.36
N MET A 146 -5.46 14.34 -7.32
CA MET A 146 -5.79 12.90 -7.22
C MET A 146 -6.56 12.56 -5.95
N VAL A 147 -6.92 11.28 -5.82
CA VAL A 147 -7.68 10.72 -4.69
C VAL A 147 -6.72 9.84 -3.89
N PHE A 148 -6.63 10.06 -2.58
CA PHE A 148 -5.75 9.29 -1.71
C PHE A 148 -6.49 8.85 -0.46
N TYR A 149 -6.44 7.56 -0.14
CA TYR A 149 -6.90 7.03 1.13
C TYR A 149 -5.70 6.72 2.02
N ALA A 150 -5.77 7.12 3.28
CA ALA A 150 -4.71 6.90 4.27
C ALA A 150 -4.65 5.46 4.81
N THR A 151 -5.55 4.59 4.36
CA THR A 151 -5.69 3.19 4.79
C THR A 151 -6.40 2.43 3.68
N ASP A 152 -6.47 1.10 3.80
CA ASP A 152 -7.32 0.26 2.98
C ASP A 152 -8.76 0.78 3.09
N SER A 153 -9.42 0.86 1.95
CA SER A 153 -10.63 1.66 1.81
C SER A 153 -11.63 1.06 0.83
N ASN A 154 -11.27 -0.04 0.18
CA ASN A 154 -12.00 -0.64 -0.93
C ASN A 154 -12.33 0.41 -2.01
N SER A 155 -11.36 1.25 -2.34
CA SER A 155 -11.56 2.44 -3.17
C SER A 155 -12.19 2.11 -4.52
N VAL A 156 -11.89 0.92 -5.06
CA VAL A 156 -12.31 0.51 -6.40
C VAL A 156 -13.58 -0.35 -6.40
N ASP A 157 -13.76 -1.22 -5.41
CA ASP A 157 -14.74 -2.31 -5.45
C ASP A 157 -15.94 -2.16 -4.49
N GLN A 158 -15.83 -1.34 -3.42
CA GLN A 158 -16.92 -1.13 -2.46
C GLN A 158 -17.22 0.36 -2.19
N ARG A 159 -17.04 1.22 -3.20
CA ARG A 159 -17.43 2.64 -3.11
C ARG A 159 -18.45 3.04 -4.16
N CYS A 160 -19.38 3.89 -3.74
CA CYS A 160 -20.30 4.55 -4.66
C CYS A 160 -19.77 5.92 -5.06
N ARG A 161 -19.89 6.26 -6.35
CA ARG A 161 -19.60 7.59 -6.88
C ARG A 161 -20.84 8.47 -6.79
N TYR A 162 -20.73 9.65 -6.18
CA TYR A 162 -21.83 10.61 -6.20
C TYR A 162 -21.96 11.30 -7.57
N LEU A 163 -23.15 11.33 -8.15
CA LEU A 163 -23.41 12.05 -9.40
C LEU A 163 -24.36 13.21 -9.14
N ALA A 164 -23.80 14.40 -8.96
CA ALA A 164 -24.56 15.62 -8.72
C ALA A 164 -25.64 15.88 -9.81
N SER A 165 -25.34 15.54 -11.07
CA SER A 165 -26.27 15.69 -12.20
C SER A 165 -27.53 14.83 -12.10
N ALA A 166 -27.46 13.72 -11.36
CA ALA A 166 -28.55 12.77 -11.17
C ALA A 166 -29.07 12.72 -9.72
N SER A 167 -28.46 13.50 -8.80
CA SER A 167 -28.85 13.56 -7.38
C SER A 167 -28.92 12.18 -6.73
N GLY A 168 -27.81 11.44 -6.80
CA GLY A 168 -27.68 10.13 -6.16
C GLY A 168 -26.32 9.50 -6.42
N TYR A 169 -26.22 8.21 -6.12
CA TYR A 169 -24.99 7.45 -6.08
C TYR A 169 -25.02 6.28 -7.05
N ASP A 170 -24.00 6.24 -7.91
CA ASP A 170 -23.66 5.06 -8.71
C ASP A 170 -22.87 4.10 -7.83
N CYS A 171 -23.47 2.96 -7.51
CA CYS A 171 -22.89 1.95 -6.61
C CYS A 171 -22.68 0.63 -7.36
N PRO A 172 -21.81 -0.25 -6.86
CA PRO A 172 -21.71 -1.61 -7.37
C PRO A 172 -23.07 -2.32 -7.39
N GLY A 173 -23.60 -2.57 -8.59
CA GLY A 173 -24.85 -3.33 -8.80
C GLY A 173 -26.14 -2.52 -8.72
N GLY A 174 -26.10 -1.19 -8.61
CA GLY A 174 -27.32 -0.37 -8.63
C GLY A 174 -27.14 1.09 -8.26
N TRP A 175 -28.28 1.77 -8.18
CA TRP A 175 -28.40 3.20 -7.90
C TRP A 175 -28.97 3.43 -6.51
N LEU A 176 -28.41 4.38 -5.77
CA LEU A 176 -28.96 4.84 -4.49
C LEU A 176 -29.31 6.32 -4.60
N ASP A 177 -30.60 6.66 -4.49
CA ASP A 177 -31.02 8.07 -4.48
C ASP A 177 -30.69 8.77 -3.14
N LEU A 178 -30.82 10.09 -3.08
CA LEU A 178 -30.58 10.87 -1.85
C LEU A 178 -31.60 10.61 -0.72
N SER A 179 -32.67 9.86 -0.98
CA SER A 179 -33.62 9.39 0.03
C SER A 179 -33.28 7.98 0.55
N SER A 180 -32.12 7.45 0.17
CA SER A 180 -31.66 6.10 0.49
C SER A 180 -32.54 4.99 -0.10
N ASN A 181 -33.24 5.25 -1.21
CA ASN A 181 -33.93 4.20 -1.95
C ASN A 181 -32.96 3.53 -2.92
N TRP A 182 -32.80 2.22 -2.77
CA TRP A 182 -32.00 1.39 -3.64
C TRP A 182 -32.79 0.92 -4.87
N VAL A 183 -32.17 1.03 -6.05
CA VAL A 183 -32.64 0.45 -7.30
C VAL A 183 -31.54 -0.44 -7.87
N ALA A 184 -31.75 -1.75 -7.82
CA ALA A 184 -30.82 -2.70 -8.41
C ALA A 184 -30.74 -2.50 -9.93
N ASP A 185 -29.53 -2.27 -10.45
CA ASP A 185 -29.25 -2.04 -11.85
C ASP A 185 -27.77 -2.29 -12.15
N SER A 186 -27.49 -3.30 -12.97
CA SER A 186 -26.12 -3.71 -13.34
C SER A 186 -25.37 -2.69 -14.20
N VAL A 187 -26.05 -1.66 -14.74
CA VAL A 187 -25.39 -0.57 -15.46
C VAL A 187 -24.59 0.31 -14.50
N HIS A 188 -25.01 0.39 -13.24
CA HIS A 188 -24.27 1.05 -12.17
C HIS A 188 -23.23 0.10 -11.60
N LYS A 189 -22.00 0.58 -11.54
CA LYS A 189 -20.82 -0.23 -11.26
C LYS A 189 -19.96 0.31 -10.13
N GLY A 190 -20.23 1.51 -9.63
CA GLY A 190 -19.46 2.12 -8.55
C GLY A 190 -18.24 2.93 -9.00
N ALA A 191 -17.50 3.43 -8.01
CA ALA A 191 -16.44 4.42 -8.20
C ALA A 191 -15.25 3.90 -9.03
N GLY A 192 -14.96 2.59 -9.02
CA GLY A 192 -13.88 1.98 -9.81
C GLY A 192 -14.00 2.12 -11.33
N TYR A 193 -15.19 2.48 -11.83
CA TYR A 193 -15.49 2.58 -13.27
C TYR A 193 -15.42 4.00 -13.81
N TYR A 194 -14.99 4.96 -13.00
CA TYR A 194 -14.73 6.34 -13.43
C TYR A 194 -13.23 6.53 -13.71
N ALA A 195 -12.89 7.53 -14.53
CA ALA A 195 -11.48 7.85 -14.78
C ALA A 195 -10.82 8.36 -13.48
N ALA A 196 -9.53 8.09 -13.29
CA ALA A 196 -8.80 8.49 -12.09
C ALA A 196 -8.84 10.02 -11.86
N GLY A 197 -8.57 10.42 -10.62
CA GLY A 197 -8.36 11.82 -10.25
C GLY A 197 -9.48 12.46 -9.45
N ASN A 198 -9.16 13.58 -8.81
CA ASN A 198 -10.06 14.32 -7.93
C ASN A 198 -11.26 14.89 -8.71
N PRO A 199 -12.51 14.53 -8.36
CA PRO A 199 -13.72 14.99 -9.06
C PRO A 199 -13.94 16.51 -8.97
N TYR A 200 -13.29 17.20 -8.04
CA TYR A 200 -13.34 18.66 -7.88
C TYR A 200 -12.18 19.41 -8.56
N ALA A 201 -11.19 18.68 -9.08
CA ALA A 201 -10.03 19.24 -9.77
C ALA A 201 -9.92 18.70 -11.21
N THR A 202 -11.06 18.58 -11.91
CA THR A 202 -11.19 18.09 -13.30
C THR A 202 -10.90 16.60 -13.54
N GLY A 203 -10.60 15.83 -12.49
CA GLY A 203 -10.48 14.37 -12.56
C GLY A 203 -11.83 13.67 -12.69
N GLY A 204 -11.81 12.36 -12.96
CA GLY A 204 -13.05 11.60 -13.18
C GLY A 204 -13.75 11.12 -11.89
N GLY A 205 -13.07 11.17 -10.74
CA GLY A 205 -13.57 10.61 -9.49
C GLY A 205 -13.43 9.09 -9.39
N GLY A 206 -12.58 8.48 -10.21
CA GLY A 206 -12.22 7.08 -10.12
C GLY A 206 -11.75 6.75 -8.70
N GLY A 207 -12.52 5.90 -8.02
CA GLY A 207 -12.34 5.53 -6.62
C GLY A 207 -12.67 6.59 -5.56
N ALA A 208 -13.03 7.82 -5.94
CA ALA A 208 -13.61 8.79 -5.00
C ALA A 208 -15.06 8.43 -4.72
N GLY A 209 -15.42 8.36 -3.45
CA GLY A 209 -16.78 8.06 -3.05
C GLY A 209 -16.94 7.57 -1.62
N CYS A 210 -18.19 7.30 -1.28
CA CYS A 210 -18.58 6.78 0.02
C CYS A 210 -18.56 5.25 0.04
N HIS A 211 -18.12 4.68 1.16
CA HIS A 211 -18.15 3.23 1.35
C HIS A 211 -19.59 2.68 1.25
N PHE A 212 -19.74 1.55 0.56
CA PHE A 212 -21.00 0.91 0.23
C PHE A 212 -21.08 -0.50 0.82
N ALA A 213 -22.19 -0.82 1.50
CA ALA A 213 -22.47 -2.20 1.88
C ALA A 213 -23.31 -2.87 0.77
N PRO A 214 -22.77 -3.88 0.06
CA PRO A 214 -23.49 -4.56 -1.03
C PRO A 214 -24.48 -5.62 -0.52
N TYR A 215 -24.90 -5.54 0.74
CA TYR A 215 -25.76 -6.53 1.41
C TYR A 215 -26.89 -5.84 2.16
N ASP A 216 -28.02 -6.53 2.34
CA ASP A 216 -29.24 -5.99 2.95
C ASP A 216 -28.99 -5.37 4.34
N PRO A 217 -29.27 -4.07 4.55
CA PRO A 217 -29.76 -3.12 3.54
C PRO A 217 -28.65 -2.54 2.65
N TYR A 218 -28.87 -2.55 1.33
CA TYR A 218 -28.01 -1.85 0.37
C TYR A 218 -27.96 -0.36 0.69
N GLY A 219 -26.76 0.21 0.81
CA GLY A 219 -26.62 1.63 1.11
C GLY A 219 -25.22 2.09 1.48
N ILE A 220 -25.10 3.42 1.67
CA ILE A 220 -23.87 4.05 2.14
C ILE A 220 -23.63 3.67 3.59
N SER A 221 -22.56 2.92 3.83
CA SER A 221 -22.14 2.42 5.13
C SER A 221 -20.94 3.15 5.71
N GLN A 222 -20.54 4.27 5.08
CA GLN A 222 -19.53 5.19 5.59
C GLN A 222 -19.85 5.62 7.03
N THR A 223 -18.86 5.50 7.92
CA THR A 223 -18.97 5.93 9.32
C THR A 223 -18.94 7.45 9.40
N ASP A 224 -19.89 8.04 10.13
CA ASP A 224 -19.80 9.45 10.54
C ASP A 224 -19.16 9.57 11.92
N ALA A 225 -18.64 10.75 12.25
CA ALA A 225 -18.34 11.16 13.61
C ALA A 225 -18.36 12.69 13.69
N TYR A 226 -19.24 13.26 14.50
CA TYR A 226 -19.40 14.72 14.59
C TYR A 226 -18.74 15.26 15.86
N ASP A 227 -17.82 16.20 15.70
CA ASP A 227 -17.22 16.91 16.84
C ASP A 227 -18.20 17.93 17.46
N ALA A 228 -17.78 18.62 18.52
CA ALA A 228 -18.60 19.64 19.19
C ALA A 228 -18.92 20.87 18.33
N ASN A 229 -18.16 21.09 17.24
CA ASN A 229 -18.38 22.16 16.27
C ASN A 229 -19.26 21.72 15.09
N GLY A 230 -19.67 20.45 15.05
CA GLY A 230 -20.45 19.86 13.98
C GLY A 230 -19.62 19.39 12.78
N ASN A 231 -18.29 19.32 12.91
CA ASN A 231 -17.43 18.77 11.86
C ASN A 231 -17.55 17.24 11.86
N ASN A 232 -17.99 16.69 10.73
CA ASN A 232 -18.00 15.25 10.49
C ASN A 232 -16.62 14.75 9.99
N LEU A 233 -16.34 13.44 10.03
CA LEU A 233 -15.16 12.83 9.38
C LEU A 233 -15.07 13.13 7.88
N VAL A 234 -16.22 13.19 7.23
CA VAL A 234 -16.39 13.52 5.81
C VAL A 234 -17.07 14.86 5.61
N GLU A 235 -16.70 15.65 4.61
CA GLU A 235 -17.27 17.00 4.38
C GLU A 235 -18.38 17.07 3.33
N ASP A 236 -18.49 16.06 2.45
CA ASP A 236 -19.33 16.15 1.26
C ASP A 236 -19.98 14.83 0.86
N SER A 237 -20.72 14.88 -0.27
CA SER A 237 -21.39 13.72 -0.83
C SER A 237 -20.45 12.68 -1.45
N ASP A 238 -19.20 13.03 -1.72
CA ASP A 238 -18.17 12.12 -2.23
C ASP A 238 -17.34 11.49 -1.11
N CYS A 239 -17.69 11.76 0.15
CA CYS A 239 -16.98 11.29 1.32
C CYS A 239 -15.49 11.69 1.33
N GLN A 240 -15.20 12.90 0.82
CA GLN A 240 -13.92 13.55 1.04
C GLN A 240 -13.72 13.79 2.54
N CYS A 241 -12.50 13.63 3.04
CA CYS A 241 -12.18 13.94 4.42
C CYS A 241 -12.46 15.41 4.71
N ASN A 242 -13.00 15.70 5.89
CA ASN A 242 -13.28 17.07 6.26
C ASN A 242 -12.00 17.85 6.55
N TYR A 243 -11.72 18.86 5.73
CA TYR A 243 -10.50 19.66 5.83
C TYR A 243 -10.44 20.57 7.06
N ALA A 244 -11.50 20.62 7.88
CA ALA A 244 -11.43 21.19 9.22
C ALA A 244 -10.33 20.53 10.09
N PHE A 245 -9.95 19.28 9.81
CA PHE A 245 -8.90 18.54 10.52
C PHE A 245 -7.52 18.60 9.85
N SER A 246 -7.38 19.26 8.69
CA SER A 246 -6.14 19.23 7.89
C SER A 246 -4.93 19.87 8.57
N SER A 247 -5.14 20.77 9.54
CA SER A 247 -4.06 21.33 10.36
C SER A 247 -3.49 20.32 11.36
N ASN A 248 -4.26 19.30 11.72
CA ASN A 248 -3.89 18.26 12.68
C ASN A 248 -4.76 17.00 12.49
N TRP A 249 -4.32 16.08 11.63
CA TRP A 249 -5.05 14.85 11.35
C TRP A 249 -5.23 13.91 12.57
N ASP A 250 -4.52 14.15 13.68
CA ASP A 250 -4.78 13.48 14.96
C ASP A 250 -6.18 13.78 15.53
N GLU A 251 -6.70 14.98 15.24
CA GLU A 251 -8.06 15.38 15.64
C GLU A 251 -9.11 14.59 14.87
N TRP A 252 -8.85 14.23 13.61
CA TRP A 252 -9.72 13.32 12.86
C TRP A 252 -9.82 11.96 13.54
N VAL A 253 -8.68 11.39 13.93
CA VAL A 253 -8.63 10.09 14.64
C VAL A 253 -9.31 10.20 16.02
N THR A 254 -9.09 11.29 16.73
CA THR A 254 -9.77 11.58 18.00
C THR A 254 -11.27 11.65 17.83
N ASN A 255 -11.73 12.38 16.82
CA ASN A 255 -13.14 12.54 16.53
C ASN A 255 -13.79 11.19 16.17
N TRP A 256 -13.11 10.37 15.37
CA TRP A 256 -13.57 9.01 15.07
C TRP A 256 -13.73 8.16 16.35
N ILE A 257 -12.70 8.09 17.19
CA ILE A 257 -12.74 7.30 18.44
C ILE A 257 -13.86 7.77 19.38
N MET A 258 -14.03 9.09 19.52
CA MET A 258 -14.92 9.66 20.52
C MET A 258 -16.37 9.76 20.06
N ASN A 259 -16.60 9.96 18.76
CA ASN A 259 -17.90 10.37 18.23
C ASN A 259 -18.41 9.48 17.09
N ALA A 260 -17.78 8.33 16.81
CA ALA A 260 -18.25 7.41 15.77
C ALA A 260 -19.75 7.11 15.91
N ALA A 261 -20.48 7.45 14.85
CA ALA A 261 -21.92 7.34 14.74
C ALA A 261 -22.23 6.60 13.43
N PRO A 262 -22.40 5.27 13.48
CA PRO A 262 -22.77 4.53 12.27
C PRO A 262 -24.17 4.93 11.81
N LYS A 263 -24.44 4.81 10.50
CA LYS A 263 -25.79 5.04 9.98
C LYS A 263 -26.77 4.06 10.63
N ALA A 264 -28.05 4.45 10.76
CA ALA A 264 -29.05 3.66 11.47
C ALA A 264 -29.16 2.20 10.97
N ALA A 265 -29.07 2.02 9.65
CA ALA A 265 -29.05 0.72 8.96
C ALA A 265 -27.85 -0.17 9.33
N TYR A 266 -26.76 0.43 9.79
CA TYR A 266 -25.51 -0.24 10.13
C TYR A 266 -25.15 -0.07 11.61
N SER A 267 -26.16 0.03 12.49
CA SER A 267 -25.96 0.21 13.94
C SER A 267 -25.10 -0.87 14.63
N TRP A 268 -24.90 -2.01 13.96
CA TRP A 268 -23.94 -3.07 14.34
C TRP A 268 -22.48 -2.59 14.32
N GLN A 269 -22.15 -1.60 13.49
CA GLN A 269 -20.88 -0.87 13.47
C GLN A 269 -20.72 0.04 14.70
N GLY A 270 -21.26 -0.32 15.86
CA GLY A 270 -21.24 0.52 17.06
C GLY A 270 -19.83 0.65 17.65
N TRP A 271 -18.88 1.12 16.84
CA TRP A 271 -17.46 1.22 17.12
C TRP A 271 -17.26 1.92 18.46
N PHE A 272 -16.28 1.42 19.20
CA PHE A 272 -15.89 1.92 20.52
C PHE A 272 -16.94 1.77 21.63
N LYS A 273 -18.15 1.24 21.36
CA LYS A 273 -19.09 0.83 22.45
C LYS A 273 -18.47 -0.21 23.38
N GLU A 274 -17.60 -1.06 22.84
CA GLU A 274 -16.82 -2.07 23.56
C GLU A 274 -15.37 -1.62 23.83
N GLY A 275 -15.08 -0.32 23.67
CA GLY A 275 -13.78 0.30 23.93
C GLY A 275 -12.94 0.52 22.68
N LYS A 276 -12.77 -0.49 21.82
CA LYS A 276 -11.93 -0.44 20.61
C LYS A 276 -12.63 -1.07 19.40
N ALA A 277 -12.17 -0.79 18.19
CA ALA A 277 -12.71 -1.26 16.91
C ALA A 277 -11.76 -2.25 16.20
N PRO A 278 -12.26 -3.17 15.35
CA PRO A 278 -11.43 -4.04 14.52
C PRO A 278 -10.77 -3.25 13.38
N SER A 279 -9.71 -3.78 12.78
CA SER A 279 -8.99 -3.07 11.71
C SER A 279 -9.86 -2.71 10.50
N PHE A 280 -10.74 -3.63 10.06
CA PHE A 280 -11.67 -3.36 8.95
C PHE A 280 -12.65 -2.21 9.23
N ALA A 281 -12.81 -1.75 10.49
CA ALA A 281 -13.61 -0.56 10.77
C ALA A 281 -13.03 0.69 10.09
N LEU A 282 -11.73 0.68 9.79
CA LEU A 282 -11.08 1.73 9.00
C LEU A 282 -11.59 1.78 7.57
N ASP A 283 -11.89 0.66 6.91
CA ASP A 283 -12.39 0.65 5.53
C ASP A 283 -13.69 1.47 5.42
N LEU A 284 -14.54 1.35 6.44
CA LEU A 284 -15.82 2.06 6.56
C LEU A 284 -15.67 3.50 7.07
N ALA A 285 -14.62 3.81 7.80
CA ALA A 285 -14.34 5.17 8.28
C ALA A 285 -13.50 5.99 7.29
N ALA A 286 -12.76 5.32 6.41
CA ALA A 286 -11.82 5.92 5.48
C ALA A 286 -12.53 6.89 4.53
N CYS A 287 -12.03 8.12 4.56
CA CYS A 287 -12.36 9.18 3.62
C CYS A 287 -11.13 9.45 2.75
N TRP A 288 -11.32 10.09 1.60
CA TRP A 288 -10.20 10.45 0.75
C TRP A 288 -9.76 11.89 0.96
N VAL A 289 -8.45 12.13 0.81
CA VAL A 289 -7.84 13.46 0.71
C VAL A 289 -7.31 13.67 -0.70
N ASN A 290 -7.05 14.91 -1.07
CA ASN A 290 -6.59 15.27 -2.41
C ASN A 290 -5.08 15.53 -2.52
N ASN A 291 -4.36 15.55 -1.39
CA ASN A 291 -2.93 15.82 -1.30
C ASN A 291 -2.19 14.64 -0.63
N PRO A 292 -1.05 14.17 -1.17
CA PRO A 292 -0.29 13.08 -0.55
C PRO A 292 0.23 13.42 0.85
N ARG A 293 0.55 14.69 1.13
CA ARG A 293 0.98 15.14 2.46
C ARG A 293 -0.11 14.93 3.50
N ASP A 294 -1.36 15.19 3.16
CA ASP A 294 -2.50 14.93 4.05
C ASP A 294 -2.70 13.43 4.27
N MET A 295 -2.56 12.63 3.20
CA MET A 295 -2.66 11.18 3.30
C MET A 295 -1.58 10.62 4.23
N ILE A 296 -0.34 11.08 4.09
CA ILE A 296 0.79 10.68 4.92
C ILE A 296 0.53 11.05 6.39
N ASN A 297 0.10 12.28 6.65
CA ASN A 297 -0.18 12.72 8.02
C ASN A 297 -1.33 11.93 8.65
N LEU A 298 -2.41 11.68 7.93
CA LEU A 298 -3.54 10.89 8.42
C LEU A 298 -3.15 9.42 8.65
N GLN A 299 -2.39 8.79 7.74
CA GLN A 299 -1.90 7.42 7.93
C GLN A 299 -0.98 7.33 9.15
N ASN A 300 -0.09 8.31 9.31
CA ASN A 300 0.80 8.38 10.46
C ASN A 300 0.01 8.57 11.76
N ALA A 301 -1.03 9.41 11.78
CA ALA A 301 -1.91 9.56 12.94
C ALA A 301 -2.62 8.25 13.29
N LEU A 302 -3.18 7.55 12.29
CA LEU A 302 -3.80 6.23 12.47
C LEU A 302 -2.81 5.22 13.06
N TRP A 303 -1.58 5.18 12.55
CA TRP A 303 -0.53 4.30 13.05
C TRP A 303 -0.13 4.63 14.49
N TYR A 304 0.19 5.88 14.80
CA TYR A 304 0.61 6.28 16.14
C TYR A 304 -0.48 6.07 17.18
N ARG A 305 -1.75 6.18 16.77
CA ARG A 305 -2.92 5.97 17.63
C ARG A 305 -3.52 4.58 17.56
N ARG A 306 -2.85 3.61 16.93
CA ARG A 306 -3.31 2.21 16.85
C ARG A 306 -3.72 1.62 18.20
N TYR A 307 -3.04 1.99 19.28
CA TYR A 307 -3.36 1.52 20.63
C TYR A 307 -4.70 2.03 21.15
N ASP A 308 -5.13 3.20 20.69
CA ASP A 308 -6.35 3.84 21.17
C ASP A 308 -7.57 3.27 20.48
N TRP A 309 -7.45 2.96 19.18
CA TRP A 309 -8.60 2.56 18.38
C TRP A 309 -8.67 1.06 18.08
N SER A 310 -7.56 0.34 17.93
CA SER A 310 -7.56 -1.06 17.45
C SER A 310 -7.78 -2.06 18.58
N ASN A 311 -8.75 -2.97 18.42
CA ASN A 311 -8.98 -4.07 19.35
C ASN A 311 -8.02 -5.26 19.17
N GLU A 312 -7.21 -5.26 18.10
CA GLU A 312 -6.14 -6.25 17.88
C GLU A 312 -6.65 -7.68 17.68
N MET A 313 -7.91 -7.86 17.27
CA MET A 313 -8.52 -9.17 17.07
C MET A 313 -8.53 -9.63 15.61
N LEU A 314 -8.48 -8.70 14.66
CA LEU A 314 -8.64 -8.98 13.24
C LEU A 314 -7.76 -8.08 12.36
N PRO A 315 -6.58 -8.56 11.91
CA PRO A 315 -5.92 -9.78 12.38
C PRO A 315 -5.54 -9.69 13.87
N ALA A 316 -5.43 -10.84 14.52
CA ALA A 316 -4.96 -10.97 15.89
C ALA A 316 -3.52 -10.45 16.00
N SER A 317 -3.34 -9.36 16.74
CA SER A 317 -2.08 -8.63 16.84
C SER A 317 -1.73 -8.31 18.30
N GLN A 318 -0.54 -7.73 18.50
CA GLN A 318 -0.07 -7.25 19.81
C GLN A 318 0.81 -6.02 19.61
N TRP A 319 0.20 -4.83 19.58
CA TRP A 319 0.88 -3.59 19.22
C TRP A 319 1.97 -3.20 20.22
N ASP A 320 1.82 -3.55 21.50
CA ASP A 320 2.78 -3.25 22.57
C ASP A 320 3.96 -4.23 22.60
N GLY A 321 3.91 -5.23 21.73
CA GLY A 321 4.92 -6.27 21.59
C GLY A 321 6.10 -5.88 20.69
N THR A 322 6.70 -6.91 20.10
CA THR A 322 7.88 -6.78 19.25
C THR A 322 7.51 -6.19 17.88
N PRO A 323 8.49 -5.69 17.10
CA PRO A 323 8.27 -5.29 15.71
C PRO A 323 7.61 -6.38 14.85
N VAL A 324 7.79 -7.67 15.19
CA VAL A 324 7.11 -8.79 14.52
C VAL A 324 5.60 -8.70 14.69
N ASN A 325 5.10 -8.36 15.88
CA ASN A 325 3.66 -8.26 16.13
C ASN A 325 3.03 -7.05 15.45
N GLN A 326 3.83 -6.02 15.17
CA GLN A 326 3.41 -4.79 14.49
C GLN A 326 3.16 -4.99 12.98
N ARG A 327 3.75 -6.01 12.34
CA ARG A 327 3.59 -6.24 10.90
C ARG A 327 2.15 -6.50 10.46
N LEU A 328 1.30 -6.92 11.39
CA LEU A 328 -0.09 -7.31 11.15
C LEU A 328 -1.00 -6.09 10.98
N PHE A 329 -0.43 -4.88 10.90
CA PHE A 329 -1.18 -3.66 10.70
C PHE A 329 -1.88 -3.67 9.35
N TRP A 330 -3.20 -3.81 9.38
CA TRP A 330 -4.08 -3.62 8.23
C TRP A 330 -4.39 -2.14 8.09
N GLY A 331 -3.57 -1.45 7.29
CA GLY A 331 -3.71 -0.02 7.04
C GLY A 331 -2.72 0.55 6.03
N TRP A 332 -2.40 -0.19 4.96
CA TRP A 332 -1.66 0.39 3.83
C TRP A 332 -2.48 1.50 3.17
N ASN A 333 -1.85 2.51 2.57
CA ASN A 333 -2.62 3.53 1.84
C ASN A 333 -3.14 2.95 0.52
N GLU A 334 -4.25 3.49 0.04
CA GLU A 334 -4.90 3.04 -1.18
C GLU A 334 -5.17 4.24 -2.10
N ILE A 335 -4.66 4.15 -3.33
CA ILE A 335 -4.73 5.21 -4.33
C ILE A 335 -5.31 4.61 -5.60
N PRO A 336 -6.54 4.98 -5.99
CA PRO A 336 -7.10 4.57 -7.26
C PRO A 336 -6.36 5.28 -8.40
N VAL A 337 -5.66 4.51 -9.24
CA VAL A 337 -4.87 5.01 -10.37
C VAL A 337 -5.36 4.46 -11.69
N ASP A 338 -5.06 5.15 -12.80
CA ASP A 338 -5.46 4.71 -14.14
C ASP A 338 -4.85 3.34 -14.47
N ARG A 339 -5.74 2.38 -14.70
CA ARG A 339 -5.35 1.00 -14.97
C ARG A 339 -4.50 0.85 -16.22
N LYS A 340 -4.82 1.57 -17.29
CA LYS A 340 -4.12 1.45 -18.57
C LYS A 340 -2.68 1.93 -18.46
N ILE A 341 -2.39 2.78 -17.48
CA ILE A 341 -1.04 3.26 -17.21
C ILE A 341 -0.33 2.28 -16.29
N VAL A 342 -0.92 1.94 -15.14
CA VAL A 342 -0.24 1.14 -14.10
C VAL A 342 -0.07 -0.34 -14.49
N ASP A 343 -0.98 -0.93 -15.28
CA ASP A 343 -0.86 -2.32 -15.75
C ASP A 343 0.00 -2.44 -17.03
N THR A 344 0.44 -1.32 -17.62
CA THR A 344 1.32 -1.34 -18.80
C THR A 344 2.76 -1.57 -18.37
N ALA A 345 3.30 -2.74 -18.74
CA ALA A 345 4.63 -3.15 -18.30
C ALA A 345 5.77 -2.19 -18.67
N ALA A 346 5.63 -1.46 -19.79
CA ALA A 346 6.59 -0.44 -20.20
C ALA A 346 6.77 0.71 -19.18
N ASN A 347 5.81 0.88 -18.26
CA ASN A 347 5.84 1.89 -17.21
C ASN A 347 6.46 1.38 -15.90
N TRP A 348 6.82 0.09 -15.82
CA TRP A 348 7.38 -0.50 -14.60
C TRP A 348 8.90 -0.31 -14.54
N ASP A 349 9.42 0.11 -13.40
CA ASP A 349 10.87 0.17 -13.18
C ASP A 349 11.43 -1.21 -12.82
N ALA A 350 10.70 -1.97 -12.00
CA ALA A 350 11.02 -3.33 -11.60
C ALA A 350 9.78 -4.09 -11.10
N VAL A 351 9.86 -5.42 -11.11
CA VAL A 351 9.09 -6.24 -10.17
C VAL A 351 9.84 -6.24 -8.85
N PHE A 352 9.15 -6.31 -7.71
CA PHE A 352 9.81 -6.45 -6.42
C PHE A 352 9.12 -7.44 -5.49
N ILE A 353 9.94 -7.98 -4.60
CA ILE A 353 9.56 -8.88 -3.51
C ILE A 353 9.57 -8.05 -2.23
N LYS A 354 8.40 -7.74 -1.70
CA LYS A 354 8.25 -7.10 -0.39
C LYS A 354 8.42 -8.16 0.71
N LEU A 355 9.44 -8.01 1.55
CA LEU A 355 9.63 -8.88 2.70
C LEU A 355 8.67 -8.52 3.84
N PRO A 356 8.19 -9.49 4.64
CA PRO A 356 7.43 -9.16 5.84
C PRO A 356 8.24 -8.27 6.78
N ALA A 357 7.60 -7.24 7.35
CA ALA A 357 8.28 -6.31 8.23
C ALA A 357 8.78 -7.01 9.51
N ALA A 358 10.04 -6.77 9.88
CA ALA A 358 10.75 -7.45 10.97
C ALA A 358 10.85 -8.99 10.82
N ILE A 359 10.92 -9.53 9.60
CA ILE A 359 10.99 -10.99 9.37
C ILE A 359 12.18 -11.66 10.10
N CYS A 360 13.28 -10.95 10.26
CA CYS A 360 14.45 -11.36 11.04
C CYS A 360 14.37 -10.88 12.51
N GLN A 361 13.18 -10.84 13.11
CA GLN A 361 12.95 -10.42 14.51
C GLN A 361 13.26 -8.94 14.81
N GLY A 362 13.16 -8.07 13.80
CA GLY A 362 13.35 -6.62 13.96
C GLY A 362 14.82 -6.19 14.10
N LEU A 363 15.74 -7.07 13.71
CA LEU A 363 17.16 -6.72 13.54
C LEU A 363 17.33 -5.98 12.20
N GLN A 364 18.34 -5.09 12.12
CA GLN A 364 18.55 -4.11 11.03
C GLN A 364 18.83 -4.69 9.62
N SER A 365 18.47 -5.94 9.34
CA SER A 365 18.81 -6.63 8.09
C SER A 365 17.83 -7.75 7.76
N ASP A 366 16.55 -7.38 7.68
CA ASP A 366 15.52 -8.24 7.11
C ASP A 366 15.92 -8.71 5.71
N ASN A 367 15.90 -10.02 5.50
CA ASN A 367 16.33 -10.65 4.27
C ASN A 367 15.50 -11.91 3.99
N ILE A 368 15.54 -12.38 2.74
CA ILE A 368 14.66 -13.46 2.28
C ILE A 368 14.86 -14.78 3.03
N TYR A 369 16.06 -15.05 3.57
CA TYR A 369 16.35 -16.28 4.29
C TYR A 369 15.70 -16.36 5.68
N CYS A 370 15.18 -15.24 6.20
CA CYS A 370 14.36 -15.26 7.42
C CYS A 370 12.89 -15.62 7.14
N VAL A 371 12.44 -15.56 5.88
CA VAL A 371 11.13 -16.10 5.51
C VAL A 371 11.17 -17.61 5.72
N THR A 372 10.14 -18.15 6.37
CA THR A 372 10.08 -19.60 6.66
C THR A 372 10.14 -20.41 5.37
N HIS A 373 10.55 -21.68 5.44
CA HIS A 373 10.56 -22.56 4.28
C HIS A 373 9.19 -22.60 3.57
N GLY A 374 8.09 -22.68 4.34
CA GLY A 374 6.74 -22.57 3.80
C GLY A 374 6.48 -21.24 3.10
N GLY A 375 6.81 -20.10 3.72
CA GLY A 375 6.66 -18.79 3.09
C GLY A 375 7.48 -18.62 1.81
N GLN A 376 8.67 -19.23 1.73
CA GLN A 376 9.48 -19.25 0.50
C GLN A 376 8.86 -20.14 -0.59
N MET A 377 8.20 -21.26 -0.23
CA MET A 377 7.41 -22.05 -1.18
C MET A 377 6.22 -21.25 -1.73
N VAL A 378 5.55 -20.43 -0.88
CA VAL A 378 4.50 -19.52 -1.35
C VAL A 378 5.07 -18.50 -2.34
N LEU A 379 6.22 -17.89 -2.04
CA LEU A 379 6.88 -16.97 -2.97
C LEU A 379 7.20 -17.64 -4.32
N GLU A 380 7.73 -18.86 -4.31
CA GLU A 380 8.03 -19.59 -5.55
C GLU A 380 6.77 -19.90 -6.38
N ARG A 381 5.65 -20.20 -5.70
CA ARG A 381 4.32 -20.36 -6.33
C ARG A 381 3.77 -19.04 -6.89
N ASP A 382 3.94 -17.93 -6.18
CA ASP A 382 3.56 -16.61 -6.68
C ASP A 382 4.41 -16.23 -7.89
N LEU A 383 5.72 -16.48 -7.88
CA LEU A 383 6.61 -16.28 -9.03
C LEU A 383 6.16 -17.11 -10.24
N ASP A 384 5.74 -18.36 -10.04
CA ASP A 384 5.18 -19.19 -11.12
C ASP A 384 3.92 -18.55 -11.73
N THR A 385 3.06 -17.98 -10.88
CA THR A 385 1.86 -17.27 -11.34
C THR A 385 2.22 -16.03 -12.14
N TRP A 386 3.22 -15.25 -11.71
CA TRP A 386 3.69 -14.07 -12.44
C TRP A 386 4.34 -14.42 -13.78
N VAL A 387 5.16 -15.48 -13.83
CA VAL A 387 5.81 -15.94 -15.06
C VAL A 387 4.80 -16.50 -16.05
N SER A 388 3.82 -17.30 -15.57
CA SER A 388 2.79 -17.89 -16.45
C SER A 388 1.79 -16.88 -17.00
N ASN A 389 1.63 -15.72 -16.37
CA ASN A 389 0.81 -14.61 -16.87
C ASN A 389 1.62 -13.56 -17.66
N ASP A 390 2.90 -13.84 -17.97
CA ASP A 390 3.80 -12.92 -18.67
C ASP A 390 4.02 -11.57 -17.95
N PHE A 391 3.78 -11.48 -16.64
CA PHE A 391 4.09 -10.28 -15.84
C PHE A 391 5.58 -10.17 -15.52
N LEU A 392 6.28 -11.31 -15.52
CA LEU A 392 7.69 -11.39 -15.23
C LEU A 392 8.34 -12.38 -16.19
N LEU A 393 9.40 -11.96 -16.86
CA LEU A 393 10.19 -12.86 -17.71
C LEU A 393 11.33 -13.45 -16.89
N VAL A 394 11.81 -14.63 -17.27
CA VAL A 394 12.95 -15.29 -16.60
C VAL A 394 14.19 -15.16 -17.48
N GLY A 395 15.35 -14.92 -16.86
CA GLY A 395 16.65 -15.04 -17.49
C GLY A 395 17.40 -13.73 -17.65
N ALA A 396 18.74 -13.80 -17.58
CA ALA A 396 19.62 -12.63 -17.69
C ALA A 396 19.43 -11.82 -18.98
N SER A 397 19.05 -12.46 -20.09
CA SER A 397 18.80 -11.77 -21.38
C SER A 397 17.58 -10.84 -21.36
N ASN A 398 16.68 -11.03 -20.39
CA ASN A 398 15.44 -10.27 -20.28
C ASN A 398 15.51 -9.11 -19.28
N VAL A 399 16.68 -8.87 -18.67
CA VAL A 399 16.87 -7.88 -17.59
C VAL A 399 16.53 -6.44 -18.03
N GLY A 400 16.75 -6.12 -19.31
CA GLY A 400 16.46 -4.82 -19.91
C GLY A 400 15.07 -4.69 -20.56
N LEU A 401 14.23 -5.75 -20.53
CA LEU A 401 12.90 -5.75 -21.14
C LEU A 401 11.81 -5.29 -20.17
N ARG A 402 10.62 -4.96 -20.68
CA ARG A 402 9.44 -4.53 -19.91
C ARG A 402 8.16 -5.12 -20.54
N PRO A 403 7.54 -6.17 -19.96
CA PRO A 403 7.98 -6.86 -18.75
C PRO A 403 9.34 -7.53 -19.00
N GLY A 404 10.15 -7.63 -17.96
CA GLY A 404 11.49 -8.20 -18.03
C GLY A 404 11.75 -9.11 -16.86
N SER A 405 13.01 -9.47 -16.64
CA SER A 405 13.42 -10.28 -15.49
C SER A 405 13.91 -9.46 -14.31
N TYR A 406 13.95 -8.12 -14.41
CA TYR A 406 14.45 -7.27 -13.34
C TYR A 406 13.56 -7.38 -12.10
N ILE A 407 14.13 -7.92 -11.02
CA ILE A 407 13.44 -8.16 -9.76
C ILE A 407 14.30 -7.69 -8.60
N ILE A 408 13.73 -6.96 -7.66
CA ILE A 408 14.42 -6.44 -6.47
C ILE A 408 13.69 -6.84 -5.20
N TYR A 409 14.27 -6.55 -4.05
CA TYR A 409 13.65 -6.75 -2.74
C TYR A 409 13.33 -5.41 -2.11
N MET A 410 12.28 -5.38 -1.28
CA MET A 410 12.03 -4.29 -0.34
C MET A 410 12.05 -4.83 1.08
N THR A 411 12.75 -4.13 1.95
CA THR A 411 12.80 -4.39 3.39
C THR A 411 12.20 -3.24 4.18
N ASP A 412 11.66 -3.55 5.35
CA ASP A 412 11.17 -2.58 6.33
C ASP A 412 12.07 -2.65 7.57
N SER A 413 12.54 -1.50 8.04
CA SER A 413 13.33 -1.34 9.26
C SER A 413 12.65 -0.37 10.20
N ILE A 414 12.76 -0.61 11.50
CA ILE A 414 12.22 0.30 12.51
C ILE A 414 13.32 1.24 13.03
N THR A 415 13.05 2.53 12.99
CA THR A 415 13.92 3.56 13.55
C THR A 415 13.80 3.63 15.07
N ALA A 416 14.70 4.37 15.72
CA ALA A 416 14.67 4.58 17.17
C ALA A 416 13.39 5.28 17.67
N SER A 417 12.70 6.04 16.80
CA SER A 417 11.41 6.68 17.12
C SER A 417 10.21 5.75 16.96
N GLY A 418 10.41 4.51 16.53
CA GLY A 418 9.34 3.57 16.23
C GLY A 418 8.68 3.79 14.86
N ALA A 419 9.25 4.67 14.03
CA ALA A 419 8.81 4.84 12.65
C ALA A 419 9.42 3.75 11.75
N TRP A 420 8.60 3.16 10.88
CA TRP A 420 9.06 2.22 9.87
C TRP A 420 9.62 2.95 8.64
N THR A 421 10.78 2.50 8.17
CA THR A 421 11.49 2.99 6.98
C THR A 421 11.76 1.85 6.02
N ARG A 422 11.73 2.15 4.73
CA ARG A 422 11.84 1.19 3.64
C ARG A 422 13.13 1.39 2.88
N ASP A 423 13.62 0.27 2.36
CA ASP A 423 14.80 0.24 1.51
C ASP A 423 14.65 -0.83 0.43
N PHE A 424 14.98 -0.45 -0.81
CA PHE A 424 15.08 -1.35 -1.95
C PHE A 424 16.51 -1.86 -2.08
N PHE A 425 16.65 -3.16 -2.26
CA PHE A 425 17.95 -3.81 -2.36
C PHE A 425 17.90 -5.03 -3.28
N CYS A 426 19.05 -5.66 -3.47
CA CYS A 426 19.27 -6.82 -4.30
C CYS A 426 19.92 -7.91 -3.46
N GLN A 427 19.53 -9.16 -3.71
CA GLN A 427 20.04 -10.30 -2.97
C GLN A 427 19.97 -11.55 -3.86
N ASP A 428 20.94 -12.44 -3.70
CA ASP A 428 20.83 -13.80 -4.22
C ASP A 428 19.84 -14.61 -3.39
N TRP A 429 18.99 -15.38 -4.06
CA TRP A 429 18.05 -16.30 -3.43
C TRP A 429 17.85 -17.52 -4.31
N LYS A 430 17.67 -18.69 -3.70
CA LYS A 430 17.29 -19.92 -4.40
C LYS A 430 15.98 -20.42 -3.80
N GLY A 431 14.99 -20.63 -4.66
CA GLY A 431 13.70 -21.20 -4.29
C GLY A 431 13.84 -22.59 -3.65
N PRO A 432 12.99 -22.93 -2.65
CA PRO A 432 12.96 -24.26 -2.05
C PRO A 432 12.85 -25.43 -3.04
N ASP A 433 12.08 -25.27 -4.12
CA ASP A 433 11.92 -26.28 -5.17
C ASP A 433 12.97 -26.19 -6.27
N GLU A 434 13.86 -25.19 -6.17
CA GLU A 434 14.91 -24.88 -7.12
C GLU A 434 14.39 -24.60 -8.55
N LYS A 435 13.14 -24.15 -8.70
CA LYS A 435 12.56 -23.74 -9.99
C LYS A 435 13.02 -22.34 -10.36
N TYR A 436 13.09 -21.44 -9.38
CA TYR A 436 13.53 -20.06 -9.57
C TYR A 436 14.68 -19.68 -8.64
N MET A 437 15.50 -18.73 -9.08
CA MET A 437 16.48 -18.04 -8.25
C MET A 437 16.54 -16.55 -8.60
N THR A 438 16.88 -15.70 -7.64
CA THR A 438 17.30 -14.33 -7.95
C THR A 438 18.81 -14.27 -7.98
N VAL A 439 19.36 -13.60 -9.00
CA VAL A 439 20.79 -13.40 -9.18
C VAL A 439 21.11 -11.92 -9.05
N TYR A 440 21.99 -11.59 -8.14
CA TYR A 440 22.51 -10.24 -7.95
C TYR A 440 23.90 -10.10 -8.56
N VAL A 441 24.06 -9.09 -9.41
CA VAL A 441 25.32 -8.68 -10.02
C VAL A 441 25.71 -7.34 -9.40
N PRO A 442 26.79 -7.27 -8.60
CA PRO A 442 27.15 -6.06 -7.91
C PRO A 442 27.63 -4.96 -8.86
N VAL A 443 27.49 -3.71 -8.41
CA VAL A 443 28.11 -2.56 -9.06
C VAL A 443 29.63 -2.67 -8.92
N THR A 444 30.35 -2.55 -10.02
CA THR A 444 31.82 -2.59 -10.08
C THR A 444 32.33 -1.50 -11.02
N THR A 445 33.64 -1.32 -11.09
CA THR A 445 34.26 -0.38 -12.05
C THR A 445 33.99 -0.75 -13.51
N SER A 446 33.74 -2.04 -13.82
CA SER A 446 33.39 -2.51 -15.16
C SER A 446 31.88 -2.64 -15.39
N ASN A 447 31.07 -2.72 -14.32
CA ASN A 447 29.62 -2.73 -14.37
C ASN A 447 29.07 -1.65 -13.43
N GLN A 448 28.94 -0.43 -13.94
CA GLN A 448 28.49 0.73 -13.14
C GLN A 448 27.01 0.69 -12.73
N TYR A 449 26.22 -0.24 -13.28
CA TYR A 449 24.78 -0.33 -13.03
C TYR A 449 24.42 -1.43 -12.03
N GLY A 450 25.16 -2.54 -12.02
CA GLY A 450 24.73 -3.75 -11.34
C GLY A 450 23.47 -4.34 -11.99
N ALA A 451 22.93 -5.42 -11.44
CA ALA A 451 21.63 -5.95 -11.82
C ALA A 451 21.07 -6.88 -10.73
N CYS A 452 19.75 -7.03 -10.67
CA CYS A 452 19.11 -8.10 -9.92
C CYS A 452 17.96 -8.64 -10.76
N TYR A 453 18.00 -9.94 -11.05
CA TYR A 453 17.06 -10.55 -11.99
C TYR A 453 16.65 -11.95 -11.58
N LEU A 454 15.46 -12.34 -12.02
CA LEU A 454 14.95 -13.71 -11.89
C LEU A 454 15.59 -14.60 -12.95
N GLU A 455 16.07 -15.77 -12.53
CA GLU A 455 16.66 -16.80 -13.39
C GLU A 455 16.02 -18.16 -13.09
N TRP A 456 16.09 -19.07 -14.07
CA TRP A 456 15.73 -20.46 -13.85
C TRP A 456 16.69 -21.09 -12.85
N GLY A 457 16.14 -21.83 -11.90
CA GLY A 457 16.93 -22.66 -11.02
C GLY A 457 17.41 -23.93 -11.72
N THR A 458 17.85 -24.91 -10.93
CA THR A 458 18.47 -26.14 -11.43
C THR A 458 17.49 -27.25 -11.79
N ARG A 459 16.19 -27.07 -11.55
CA ARG A 459 15.17 -28.12 -11.66
C ARG A 459 14.18 -27.91 -12.80
#